data_AF-A0A2G6NMC5-F1
#
_entry.id   AF-A0A2G6NMC5-F1
#
_cell.length_a   1.000
_cell.length_b   1.000
_cell.length_c   1.000
_cell.angle_alpha   90.00
_cell.angle_beta   90.00
_cell.angle_gamma   90.00
#
_symmetry.space_group_name_H-M   'P 1'
#
loop_
_entity.id
_entity.type
_entity.pdbx_description
1 polymer ?
#
loop_
_entity_poly.entity_id
_entity_poly.type
_entity_poly.pdbx_seq_one_letter_code
_entity_poly.pdbx_strand_id
1 'polypeptide(L)' 'MAEPKDMYQCQMTNCGYIYDPDKGDRKSKTPKGTKFEDLPDDWRCPVCGASKKAFKPLAGPGSVAEGG' A
#
# COMPACT_ATOMS: atom_id res chain seq x y z
N MET A 1 9.83 4.79 12.09
CA MET A 1 9.70 5.90 11.13
C MET A 1 9.77 5.28 9.76
N ALA A 2 8.64 4.79 9.24
CA ALA A 2 8.59 4.36 7.84
C ALA A 2 8.88 5.55 6.94
N GLU A 3 9.86 5.39 6.07
CA GLU A 3 10.14 6.39 5.05
C GLU A 3 9.06 6.28 3.96
N PRO A 4 8.75 7.36 3.23
CA PRO A 4 7.71 7.34 2.19
C PRO A 4 7.98 6.31 1.07
N LYS A 5 9.22 5.80 0.96
CA LYS A 5 9.58 4.67 0.08
C LYS A 5 8.98 3.33 0.49
N ASP A 6 8.64 3.16 1.77
CA ASP A 6 8.06 1.91 2.30
C ASP A 6 6.51 1.94 2.27
N MET A 7 5.91 3.06 1.87
CA MET A 7 4.47 3.25 1.77
C MET A 7 3.97 2.98 0.35
N TYR A 8 2.78 2.41 0.23
CA TYR A 8 2.21 2.00 -1.05
C TYR A 8 0.79 2.56 -1.22
N GLN A 9 0.48 3.13 -2.37
CA GLN A 9 -0.84 3.63 -2.70
C GLN A 9 -1.54 2.77 -3.74
N CYS A 10 -2.81 2.47 -3.50
CA CYS A 10 -3.70 1.82 -4.42
C CYS A 10 -3.95 2.70 -5.64
N GLN A 11 -3.66 2.18 -6.83
CA GLN A 11 -3.85 2.87 -8.12
C GLN A 11 -5.28 2.81 -8.64
N MET A 12 -6.21 2.24 -7.87
CA MET A 12 -7.61 2.24 -8.23
C MET A 12 -8.15 3.66 -8.18
N THR A 13 -8.68 4.14 -9.30
CA THR A 13 -9.28 5.48 -9.49
C THR A 13 -10.35 5.80 -8.45
N ASN A 14 -11.07 4.78 -7.95
CA ASN A 14 -12.11 4.92 -6.93
C ASN A 14 -11.64 4.60 -5.50
N CYS A 15 -10.32 4.50 -5.25
CA CYS A 15 -9.78 4.04 -3.99
C CYS A 15 -8.73 5.00 -3.39
N GLY A 16 -7.55 5.09 -4.00
CA GLY A 16 -6.45 5.91 -3.47
C GLY A 16 -5.93 5.51 -2.07
N TYR A 17 -6.25 4.30 -1.57
CA TYR A 17 -5.82 3.85 -0.24
C TYR A 17 -4.29 3.80 -0.11
N ILE A 18 -3.74 4.35 0.98
CA ILE A 18 -2.31 4.33 1.29
C ILE A 18 -2.05 3.32 2.42
N TYR A 19 -1.22 2.33 2.14
CA TYR A 19 -0.69 1.38 3.10
C TYR A 19 0.55 1.96 3.80
N ASP A 20 0.48 2.02 5.13
CA ASP A 20 1.55 2.47 6.01
C ASP A 20 2.05 1.27 6.83
N PRO A 21 3.30 0.79 6.61
CA PRO A 21 3.84 -0.34 7.35
C PRO A 21 4.10 -0.02 8.83
N ASP A 22 4.38 1.22 9.22
CA ASP A 22 4.63 1.62 10.62
C ASP A 22 3.33 1.55 11.44
N LYS A 23 2.19 1.85 10.79
CA LYS A 23 0.86 1.69 11.38
C LYS A 23 0.29 0.29 11.21
N GLY A 24 0.73 -0.44 10.18
CA GLY A 24 0.07 -1.66 9.71
C GLY A 24 -1.32 -1.37 9.16
N ASP A 25 -2.15 -2.40 9.07
CA ASP A 25 -3.55 -2.23 8.69
C ASP A 25 -4.47 -3.11 9.54
N ARG A 26 -5.16 -2.48 10.49
CA ARG A 26 -6.05 -3.19 11.41
C ARG A 26 -7.27 -3.77 10.71
N LYS A 27 -7.64 -3.23 9.54
CA LYS A 27 -8.84 -3.64 8.79
C LYS A 27 -8.61 -4.94 8.02
N SER A 28 -7.43 -5.12 7.44
CA SER A 28 -6.95 -6.39 6.86
C SER A 28 -6.20 -7.28 7.84
N LYS A 29 -6.25 -6.97 9.15
CA LYS A 29 -5.56 -7.71 10.23
C LYS A 29 -4.04 -7.80 10.05
N THR A 30 -3.45 -6.82 9.40
CA THR A 30 -2.02 -6.67 9.22
C THR A 30 -1.40 -5.97 10.44
N PRO A 31 -0.43 -6.59 11.13
CA PRO A 31 0.22 -5.96 12.27
C PRO A 31 1.09 -4.77 11.84
N LYS A 32 1.32 -3.86 12.80
CA LYS A 32 2.30 -2.78 12.62
C LYS A 32 3.71 -3.35 12.44
N GLY A 33 4.50 -2.70 11.61
CA GLY A 33 5.83 -3.14 11.21
C GLY A 33 5.87 -4.10 10.02
N THR A 34 4.71 -4.56 9.51
CA THR A 34 4.67 -5.42 8.32
C THR A 34 4.91 -4.58 7.07
N LYS A 35 5.94 -4.92 6.29
CA LYS A 35 6.19 -4.27 4.99
C LYS A 35 5.15 -4.71 3.97
N PHE A 36 4.87 -3.86 2.98
CA PHE A 36 3.92 -4.21 1.92
C PHE A 36 4.36 -5.47 1.14
N GLU A 37 5.67 -5.64 0.94
CA GLU A 37 6.27 -6.81 0.29
C GLU A 37 6.11 -8.11 1.11
N ASP A 38 5.95 -7.99 2.44
CA ASP A 38 5.73 -9.11 3.37
C ASP A 38 4.25 -9.50 3.44
N LEU A 39 3.34 -8.71 2.84
CA LEU A 39 1.92 -9.03 2.84
C LEU A 39 1.63 -10.31 2.06
N PRO A 40 0.69 -11.15 2.56
CA PRO A 40 0.30 -12.37 1.87
C PRO A 40 -0.26 -12.08 0.47
N ASP A 41 -0.20 -13.05 -0.45
CA ASP A 41 -0.73 -12.86 -1.81
C ASP A 41 -2.24 -12.66 -1.85
N ASP A 42 -2.95 -13.23 -0.87
CA ASP A 42 -4.37 -13.03 -0.67
C ASP A 42 -4.70 -11.67 -0.02
N TRP A 43 -3.71 -10.88 0.38
CA TRP A 43 -3.96 -9.55 0.89
C TRP A 43 -4.59 -8.67 -0.20
N ARG A 44 -5.69 -8.04 0.17
CA ARG A 44 -6.45 -7.14 -0.68
C ARG A 44 -6.62 -5.80 0.02
N CYS A 45 -6.77 -4.77 -0.80
CA CYS A 45 -7.06 -3.43 -0.32
C CYS A 45 -8.30 -3.45 0.58
N PRO A 46 -8.23 -2.97 1.82
CA PRO A 46 -9.36 -2.95 2.74
C PRO A 46 -10.47 -1.95 2.35
N VAL A 47 -10.22 -1.15 1.31
CA VAL A 47 -11.16 -0.15 0.79
C VAL A 47 -11.88 -0.66 -0.46
N CYS A 48 -11.14 -1.11 -1.49
CA CYS A 48 -11.72 -1.50 -2.78
C CYS A 48 -11.60 -2.99 -3.11
N GLY A 49 -10.88 -3.79 -2.31
CA GLY A 49 -10.67 -5.21 -2.58
C GLY A 49 -9.65 -5.53 -3.69
N ALA A 50 -8.96 -4.53 -4.24
CA ALA A 50 -7.91 -4.75 -5.24
C ALA A 50 -6.71 -5.49 -4.65
N SER A 51 -6.10 -6.38 -5.44
CA SER A 51 -4.90 -7.11 -5.05
C SER A 51 -3.70 -6.19 -4.88
N LYS A 52 -2.66 -6.65 -4.17
CA LYS A 52 -1.40 -5.91 -3.97
C LYS A 52 -0.70 -5.45 -5.26
N LYS A 53 -0.98 -6.12 -6.39
CA LYS A 53 -0.46 -5.74 -7.72
C LYS A 53 -0.94 -4.37 -8.21
N ALA A 54 -2.10 -3.91 -7.73
CA ALA A 54 -2.66 -2.61 -8.06
C ALA A 54 -2.06 -1.48 -7.21
N PHE A 55 -1.07 -1.76 -6.37
CA PHE A 55 -0.40 -0.76 -5.54
C PHE A 55 0.92 -0.33 -6.15
N LYS A 56 1.28 0.92 -5.90
CA LYS A 56 2.56 1.52 -6.31
C LYS A 56 3.22 2.19 -5.12
N PRO A 57 4.56 2.21 -5.06
CA PRO A 57 5.28 2.93 -4.02
C PRO A 57 4.95 4.42 -4.08
N LEU A 58 4.93 5.07 -2.91
CA LEU A 58 4.71 6.51 -2.80
C LEU A 58 5.96 7.35 -3.12
N ALA A 59 7.16 6.79 -2.98
CA ALA A 59 8.42 7.49 -3.29
C ALA A 59 9.41 6.59 -4.04
N GLY A 60 10.18 7.21 -4.96
CA GLY A 60 11.12 6.55 -5.87
C GLY A 60 10.76 6.75 -7.36
N PRO A 61 11.65 6.37 -8.30
CA PRO A 61 11.36 6.41 -9.74
C PRO A 61 10.23 5.42 -10.08
N GLY A 62 9.14 5.89 -10.70
CA GLY A 62 7.93 5.11 -11.01
C GLY A 62 6.84 5.14 -9.93
N SER A 63 6.89 6.11 -9.01
CA SER A 63 5.89 6.33 -7.97
C SER A 63 4.65 7.04 -8.48
N VAL A 64 3.59 7.05 -7.67
CA VAL A 64 2.32 7.76 -7.97
C VAL A 64 2.48 9.24 -8.34
N ALA A 65 3.60 9.85 -7.94
CA ALA A 65 3.93 11.24 -8.25
C ALA A 65 4.31 11.50 -9.71
N GLU A 66 4.68 10.48 -10.50
CA GLU A 66 5.06 10.66 -11.91
C GLU A 66 3.89 10.50 -12.91
N GLY A 67 2.73 10.02 -12.47
CA GLY A 67 1.55 9.82 -13.32
C GLY A 67 0.47 10.87 -13.09
N GLY A 68 0.74 12.11 -13.50
CA GLY A 68 -0.25 13.20 -13.60
C GLY A 68 -0.92 13.24 -14.96
#